data_AF-F0QZ20-F1
#
_entry.id   AF-F0QZ20-F1
#
_cell.length_a   1.000
_cell.length_b   1.000
_cell.length_c   1.000
_cell.angle_alpha   90.00
_cell.angle_beta   90.00
_cell.angle_gamma   90.00
#
_symmetry.space_group_name_H-M   'P 1'
#
loop_
_entity.id
_entity.type
_entity.pdbx_description
1 polymer ?
#
loop_
_entity_poly.entity_id
_entity_poly.type
_entity_poly.pdbx_seq_one_letter_code
_entity_poly.pdbx_strand_id
1 'polypeptide(L)'
;MRLNQFVLPIAIGLALSACSEKDPVVQTQADSQPIALSASIDEGSQTSTRVTSGTIEEGTYYLSFANQNNPDELKSVQTLFENSIGYPWVYEEASGEGGNPQSYALNWNNVTTQGKSATFYLDNVNTETTSPTITLGEEYKASEYDAEANEKNDIVWDVVENVPYNTENISFTLTHRMSRVRVEIGYEGVEPPADPTYTVTLSGIKTTPADFNRTTGTVTPDDNSTDTITLLEEGVLTDEGYTPSWILPPQQVADNPELIVVVHEGNETTTYKGVLPDWMFPNSGDGKNEFVGEPVNLEFEAGKLLTIRVLLVEEVGKREILFLPAVVENWENIGELGQIISRQLGIYDADDWEEVVDAYNKNSSESNATLKRFGTYSGGKWTIYVFDYIGDADDTFTRFKNNNALNLNLSGYTVFGKTASNITDLFDEYTSSEDEETQTPTEGQEEQS
;
A
#
# COMPACT_ATOMS: atom_id res chain seq x y z
N MET A 1 39.05 -65.33 -45.39
CA MET A 1 37.92 -64.83 -46.21
C MET A 1 38.16 -63.34 -46.40
N ARG A 2 38.43 -62.93 -47.66
CA ARG A 2 38.46 -61.56 -48.26
C ARG A 2 39.10 -60.42 -47.43
N LEU A 3 40.24 -59.88 -47.89
CA LEU A 3 40.36 -58.61 -48.66
C LEU A 3 39.79 -57.42 -47.84
N ASN A 4 40.50 -56.33 -47.55
CA ASN A 4 41.50 -55.62 -48.34
C ASN A 4 42.18 -54.58 -47.42
N GLN A 5 43.52 -54.50 -47.42
CA GLN A 5 44.33 -53.45 -48.06
C GLN A 5 44.40 -52.13 -47.27
N PHE A 6 45.54 -51.85 -46.62
CA PHE A 6 46.75 -51.15 -47.16
C PHE A 6 46.47 -49.63 -47.24
N VAL A 7 47.22 -48.67 -46.65
CA VAL A 7 48.66 -48.37 -46.76
C VAL A 7 49.07 -47.33 -45.65
N LEU A 8 50.14 -47.60 -44.90
CA LEU A 8 51.03 -46.67 -44.12
C LEU A 8 51.80 -45.72 -45.09
N PRO A 9 52.47 -44.57 -44.76
CA PRO A 9 53.30 -44.28 -43.55
C PRO A 9 53.25 -42.78 -43.08
N ILE A 10 53.64 -42.39 -41.85
CA ILE A 10 54.98 -42.12 -41.26
C ILE A 10 55.86 -41.04 -41.95
N ALA A 11 56.15 -40.00 -41.15
CA ALA A 11 57.43 -39.27 -40.94
C ALA A 11 57.72 -37.90 -41.59
N ILE A 12 57.78 -36.90 -40.69
CA ILE A 12 58.92 -36.03 -40.33
C ILE A 12 59.52 -35.11 -41.40
N GLY A 13 59.53 -33.80 -41.08
CA GLY A 13 60.72 -32.96 -41.34
C GLY A 13 60.51 -31.46 -41.55
N LEU A 14 60.66 -30.68 -40.46
CA LEU A 14 61.30 -29.34 -40.36
C LEU A 14 60.81 -28.16 -41.23
N ALA A 15 60.44 -27.07 -40.57
CA ALA A 15 61.21 -25.80 -40.63
C ALA A 15 60.63 -24.75 -39.67
N LEU A 16 61.51 -24.17 -38.86
CA LEU A 16 61.30 -22.90 -38.17
C LEU A 16 61.36 -21.76 -39.19
N SER A 17 60.40 -20.85 -39.12
CA SER A 17 60.62 -19.46 -39.49
C SER A 17 59.78 -18.57 -38.57
N ALA A 18 60.46 -17.90 -37.65
CA ALA A 18 59.93 -16.73 -36.99
C ALA A 18 59.72 -15.62 -38.04
N CYS A 19 58.48 -15.19 -38.20
CA CYS A 19 58.15 -13.85 -38.69
C CYS A 19 57.28 -13.23 -37.61
N SER A 20 57.72 -12.08 -37.09
CA SER A 20 56.98 -11.28 -36.14
C SER A 20 55.67 -10.81 -36.78
N GLU A 21 54.54 -11.32 -36.32
CA GLU A 21 53.26 -10.67 -36.52
C GLU A 21 52.80 -10.17 -35.16
N LYS A 22 52.50 -8.87 -35.11
CA LYS A 22 51.81 -8.22 -34.01
C LYS A 22 50.68 -9.15 -33.58
N ASP A 23 50.60 -9.45 -32.29
CA ASP A 23 49.36 -10.00 -31.73
C ASP A 23 48.23 -9.13 -32.29
N PRO A 24 47.27 -9.69 -33.05
CA PRO A 24 46.07 -8.95 -33.34
C PRO A 24 45.49 -8.67 -31.96
N VAL A 25 45.38 -7.38 -31.63
CA VAL A 25 44.46 -6.96 -30.58
C VAL A 25 43.15 -7.63 -30.95
N VAL A 26 42.80 -8.67 -30.20
CA VAL A 26 41.47 -9.25 -30.23
C VAL A 26 40.59 -8.12 -29.72
N GLN A 27 40.07 -7.31 -30.65
CA GLN A 27 38.89 -6.53 -30.36
C GLN A 27 37.82 -7.58 -30.08
N THR A 28 37.57 -7.79 -28.80
CA THR A 28 36.64 -8.79 -28.30
C THR A 28 35.26 -8.49 -28.89
N GLN A 29 34.65 -9.50 -29.51
CA GLN A 29 33.27 -9.51 -30.04
C GLN A 29 32.17 -9.12 -29.03
N ALA A 30 32.53 -8.82 -27.77
CA ALA A 30 31.62 -8.46 -26.69
C ALA A 30 31.01 -7.06 -26.89
N ASP A 31 31.75 -6.12 -27.48
CA ASP A 31 31.33 -4.71 -27.57
C ASP A 31 30.14 -4.50 -28.53
N SER A 32 29.85 -5.48 -29.39
CA SER A 32 28.71 -5.48 -30.34
C SER A 32 27.56 -6.39 -29.93
N GLN A 33 27.66 -7.09 -28.78
CA GLN A 33 26.57 -7.95 -28.33
C GLN A 33 25.41 -7.09 -27.80
N PRO A 34 24.14 -7.47 -28.11
CA PRO A 34 22.98 -6.85 -27.49
C PRO A 34 23.04 -6.98 -25.97
N ILE A 35 22.62 -5.93 -25.27
CA ILE A 35 22.33 -5.98 -23.84
C ILE A 35 21.01 -6.74 -23.67
N ALA A 36 21.04 -7.83 -22.90
CA ALA A 36 19.84 -8.56 -22.50
C ALA A 36 19.37 -8.11 -21.12
N LEU A 37 18.05 -8.01 -20.94
CA LEU A 37 17.42 -7.71 -19.67
C LEU A 37 16.58 -8.90 -19.19
N SER A 38 16.54 -9.09 -17.88
CA SER A 38 15.54 -9.91 -17.19
C SER A 38 14.88 -9.04 -16.13
N ALA A 39 13.59 -9.20 -15.89
CA ALA A 39 12.88 -8.44 -14.87
C ALA A 39 11.86 -9.30 -14.11
N SER A 40 11.64 -8.97 -12.86
CA SER A 40 10.55 -9.48 -12.03
C SER A 40 9.87 -8.33 -11.30
N ILE A 41 8.64 -8.54 -10.83
CA ILE A 41 7.98 -7.59 -9.92
C ILE A 41 8.12 -8.15 -8.49
N ASP A 42 8.61 -7.34 -7.55
CA ASP A 42 8.65 -7.66 -6.13
C ASP A 42 7.30 -7.35 -5.50
N GLU A 43 6.61 -8.43 -5.15
CA GLU A 43 5.29 -8.43 -4.53
C GLU A 43 5.36 -8.33 -2.99
N GLY A 44 6.57 -8.14 -2.44
CA GLY A 44 6.76 -7.98 -1.00
C GLY A 44 7.05 -9.31 -0.30
N SER A 45 8.26 -9.83 -0.52
CA SER A 45 8.98 -10.82 0.31
C SER A 45 8.15 -11.74 1.24
N GLN A 46 7.43 -12.72 0.68
CA GLN A 46 7.31 -14.02 1.36
C GLN A 46 8.50 -14.89 0.98
N THR A 47 9.46 -15.06 1.90
CA THR A 47 10.32 -16.26 1.94
C THR A 47 9.55 -17.43 2.56
N SER A 48 8.34 -17.70 2.09
CA SER A 48 7.59 -18.91 2.42
C SER A 48 7.34 -19.68 1.14
N THR A 49 7.67 -20.97 1.20
CA THR A 49 7.88 -21.86 0.07
C THR A 49 6.59 -22.11 -0.72
N ARG A 50 6.29 -21.26 -1.70
CA ARG A 50 5.70 -21.57 -3.02
C ARG A 50 5.37 -20.24 -3.73
N VAL A 51 6.02 -20.06 -4.89
CA VAL A 51 6.02 -18.90 -5.81
C VAL A 51 7.05 -17.81 -5.44
N THR A 52 8.20 -17.85 -6.13
CA THR A 52 9.13 -16.72 -6.30
C THR A 52 8.45 -15.65 -7.13
N SER A 53 8.54 -14.38 -6.72
CA SER A 53 8.40 -13.14 -7.54
C SER A 53 8.14 -13.40 -9.02
N GLY A 54 6.99 -12.96 -9.54
CA GLY A 54 6.61 -13.20 -10.94
C GLY A 54 7.65 -12.62 -11.91
N THR A 55 8.30 -13.49 -12.69
CA THR A 55 9.14 -13.05 -13.81
C THR A 55 8.25 -12.34 -14.83
N ILE A 56 8.70 -11.21 -15.38
CA ILE A 56 8.01 -10.55 -16.48
C ILE A 56 8.21 -11.39 -17.74
N GLU A 57 7.19 -12.15 -18.12
CA GLU A 57 7.23 -13.01 -19.30
C GLU A 57 7.11 -12.20 -20.61
N GLU A 58 6.18 -11.24 -20.64
CA GLU A 58 5.88 -10.40 -21.80
C GLU A 58 5.53 -8.97 -21.37
N GLY A 59 5.74 -7.99 -22.24
CA GLY A 59 5.32 -6.60 -22.02
C GLY A 59 6.26 -5.55 -22.59
N THR A 60 5.79 -4.30 -22.68
CA THR A 60 6.59 -3.16 -23.13
C THR A 60 7.06 -2.32 -21.95
N TYR A 61 8.38 -2.11 -21.88
CA TYR A 61 9.06 -1.33 -20.85
C TYR A 61 10.05 -0.34 -21.49
N TYR A 62 10.61 0.56 -20.69
CA TYR A 62 11.50 1.61 -21.12
C TYR A 62 12.78 1.57 -20.29
N LEU A 63 13.89 1.20 -20.92
CA LEU A 63 15.20 1.22 -20.29
C LEU A 63 15.79 2.63 -20.46
N SER A 64 16.26 3.21 -19.36
CA SER A 64 16.90 4.52 -19.37
C SER A 64 18.27 4.52 -18.74
N PHE A 65 19.18 5.33 -19.30
CA PHE A 65 20.56 5.46 -18.85
C PHE A 65 21.08 6.85 -19.22
N ALA A 66 22.21 7.26 -18.63
CA ALA A 66 22.81 8.57 -18.93
C ALA A 66 23.21 8.69 -20.41
N ASN A 67 22.88 9.80 -21.05
CA ASN A 67 23.27 10.06 -22.43
C ASN A 67 24.78 10.36 -22.50
N GLN A 68 25.53 9.56 -23.28
CA GLN A 68 26.98 9.74 -23.42
C GLN A 68 27.40 11.12 -23.94
N ASN A 69 26.56 11.75 -24.77
CA ASN A 69 26.84 13.04 -25.39
C ASN A 69 26.45 14.21 -24.47
N ASN A 70 25.48 14.00 -23.59
CA ASN A 70 25.05 14.96 -22.59
C ASN A 70 24.68 14.22 -21.29
N PRO A 71 25.63 14.02 -20.36
CA PRO A 71 25.38 13.25 -19.13
C PRO A 71 24.29 13.82 -18.22
N ASP A 72 23.88 15.07 -18.44
CA ASP A 72 22.77 15.72 -17.72
C ASP A 72 21.38 15.30 -18.28
N GLU A 73 21.35 14.59 -19.40
CA GLU A 73 20.15 14.04 -20.03
C GLU A 73 20.11 12.51 -19.89
N LEU A 74 18.88 11.96 -19.83
CA LEU A 74 18.67 10.53 -20.03
C LEU A 74 18.58 10.21 -21.52
N LYS A 75 18.88 8.96 -21.85
CA LYS A 75 18.42 8.32 -23.07
C LYS A 75 17.49 7.19 -22.66
N SER A 76 16.24 7.25 -23.10
CA SER A 76 15.23 6.20 -22.89
C SER A 76 14.98 5.44 -24.18
N VAL A 77 14.90 4.11 -24.09
CA VAL A 77 14.66 3.24 -25.23
C VAL A 77 13.63 2.17 -24.89
N GLN A 78 12.75 1.88 -25.85
CA GLN A 78 11.77 0.81 -25.70
C GLN A 78 12.46 -0.56 -25.57
N THR A 79 11.95 -1.37 -24.64
CA THR A 79 12.33 -2.77 -24.41
C THR A 79 11.07 -3.62 -24.46
N LEU A 80 11.03 -4.55 -25.40
CA LEU A 80 9.97 -5.57 -25.45
C LEU A 80 10.49 -6.83 -24.77
N PHE A 81 9.80 -7.28 -23.72
CA PHE A 81 10.03 -8.59 -23.11
C PHE A 81 9.24 -9.65 -23.88
N GLU A 82 9.92 -10.73 -24.25
CA GLU A 82 9.32 -11.94 -24.83
C GLU A 82 9.99 -13.17 -24.23
N ASN A 83 9.21 -14.08 -23.63
CA ASN A 83 9.71 -15.26 -22.92
C ASN A 83 10.76 -14.91 -21.86
N SER A 84 10.45 -13.95 -20.98
CA SER A 84 11.29 -13.52 -19.85
C SER A 84 12.58 -12.75 -20.19
N ILE A 85 12.85 -12.47 -21.46
CA ILE A 85 14.05 -11.72 -21.87
C ILE A 85 13.64 -10.48 -22.66
N GLY A 86 14.15 -9.33 -22.24
CA GLY A 86 13.97 -8.05 -22.90
C GLY A 86 15.21 -7.62 -23.67
N TYR A 87 15.02 -7.14 -24.90
CA TYR A 87 16.08 -6.50 -25.69
C TYR A 87 15.72 -5.04 -25.95
N PRO A 88 16.48 -4.06 -25.41
CA PRO A 88 16.24 -2.65 -25.66
C PRO A 88 16.63 -2.27 -27.09
N TRP A 89 15.81 -1.45 -27.77
CA TRP A 89 16.04 -1.04 -29.15
C TRP A 89 16.35 0.44 -29.29
N VAL A 90 17.43 0.75 -30.00
CA VAL A 90 17.77 2.12 -30.37
C VAL A 90 17.18 2.43 -31.73
N TYR A 91 16.43 3.52 -31.81
CA TYR A 91 15.97 4.12 -33.06
C TYR A 91 16.75 5.41 -33.31
N GLU A 92 17.45 5.48 -34.44
CA GLU A 92 18.15 6.68 -34.87
C GLU A 92 17.47 7.27 -36.11
N GLU A 93 17.10 8.55 -36.02
CA GLU A 93 16.58 9.29 -37.15
C GLU A 93 17.63 9.39 -38.28
N ALA A 94 17.13 9.50 -39.50
CA ALA A 94 17.98 9.70 -40.68
C ALA A 94 18.86 10.95 -40.51
N SER A 95 20.18 10.77 -40.54
CA SER A 95 21.11 11.91 -40.56
C SER A 95 21.23 12.49 -41.99
N GLY A 96 20.73 13.71 -42.18
CA GLY A 96 20.84 14.48 -43.42
C GLY A 96 19.81 14.16 -44.52
N GLU A 97 19.80 14.95 -45.60
CA GLU A 97 18.93 14.72 -46.76
C GLU A 97 19.29 13.38 -47.43
N GLY A 98 18.42 12.38 -47.25
CA GLY A 98 18.54 11.05 -47.87
C GLY A 98 19.11 9.94 -46.98
N GLY A 99 19.30 10.19 -45.68
CA GLY A 99 19.58 9.12 -44.72
C GLY A 99 18.39 8.16 -44.56
N ASN A 100 18.66 6.88 -44.28
CA ASN A 100 17.64 5.93 -43.87
C ASN A 100 17.67 5.81 -42.34
N PRO A 101 16.51 5.85 -41.65
CA PRO A 101 16.46 5.57 -40.21
C PRO A 101 17.06 4.18 -39.94
N GLN A 102 17.78 4.07 -38.82
CA GLN A 102 18.39 2.81 -38.39
C GLN A 102 17.74 2.36 -37.08
N SER A 103 17.49 1.07 -36.97
CA SER A 103 17.04 0.43 -35.73
C SER A 103 17.95 -0.74 -35.41
N TYR A 104 18.51 -0.77 -34.21
CA TYR A 104 19.38 -1.86 -33.77
C TYR A 104 19.27 -2.09 -32.26
N ALA A 105 19.58 -3.29 -31.82
CA ALA A 105 19.57 -3.63 -30.39
C ALA A 105 20.68 -2.87 -29.65
N LEU A 106 20.34 -2.31 -28.49
CA LEU A 106 21.27 -1.57 -27.63
C LEU A 106 22.47 -2.45 -27.26
N ASN A 107 23.67 -1.90 -27.38
CA ASN A 107 24.91 -2.55 -26.95
C ASN A 107 25.74 -1.62 -26.05
N TRP A 108 26.81 -2.16 -25.47
CA TRP A 108 27.64 -1.45 -24.50
C TRP A 108 28.30 -0.18 -25.04
N ASN A 109 28.60 -0.11 -26.35
CA ASN A 109 29.15 1.10 -26.96
C ASN A 109 28.15 2.26 -26.98
N ASN A 110 26.84 1.99 -26.89
CA ASN A 110 25.82 3.03 -26.80
C ASN A 110 25.64 3.59 -25.38
N VAL A 111 26.04 2.83 -24.36
CA VAL A 111 25.75 3.15 -22.95
C VAL A 111 26.93 3.84 -22.28
N THR A 112 28.12 3.25 -22.34
CA THR A 112 29.30 3.81 -21.66
C THR A 112 30.61 3.51 -22.41
N THR A 113 31.69 4.20 -22.02
CA THR A 113 33.03 3.93 -22.55
C THR A 113 33.63 2.68 -21.92
N GLN A 114 34.42 1.93 -22.69
CA GLN A 114 35.09 0.71 -22.23
C GLN A 114 35.76 0.87 -20.85
N GLY A 115 35.46 -0.07 -19.94
CA GLY A 115 36.02 -0.10 -18.59
C GLY A 115 35.31 0.80 -17.57
N LYS A 116 34.22 1.49 -17.94
CA LYS A 116 33.35 2.21 -17.00
C LYS A 116 32.07 1.42 -16.71
N SER A 117 31.52 1.62 -15.52
CA SER A 117 30.18 1.14 -15.19
C SER A 117 29.10 2.12 -15.68
N ALA A 118 27.85 1.66 -15.66
CA ALA A 118 26.67 2.47 -15.95
C ALA A 118 25.56 2.21 -14.90
N THR A 119 24.64 3.16 -14.78
CA THR A 119 23.39 3.01 -14.03
C THR A 119 22.24 2.93 -15.03
N PHE A 120 21.31 2.01 -14.78
CA PHE A 120 20.13 1.80 -15.60
C PHE A 120 18.86 1.88 -14.77
N TYR A 121 17.81 2.42 -15.38
CA TYR A 121 16.46 2.53 -14.82
C TYR A 121 15.48 1.80 -15.75
N LEU A 122 14.51 1.07 -15.20
CA LEU A 122 13.49 0.37 -15.99
C LEU A 122 12.09 0.68 -15.45
N ASP A 123 11.17 1.03 -16.34
CA ASP A 123 9.75 1.28 -16.03
C ASP A 123 8.81 0.96 -17.19
N ASN A 124 7.50 1.06 -16.96
CA ASN A 124 6.45 0.87 -17.97
C ASN A 124 5.77 2.19 -18.42
N VAL A 125 6.37 3.36 -18.15
CA VAL A 125 5.79 4.66 -18.57
C VAL A 125 6.12 4.93 -20.04
N ASN A 126 5.07 5.02 -20.87
CA ASN A 126 5.18 5.03 -22.33
C ASN A 126 5.70 6.36 -22.89
N THR A 127 7.01 6.60 -22.74
CA THR A 127 7.67 7.75 -23.34
C THR A 127 9.17 7.53 -23.56
N GLU A 128 9.61 7.78 -24.79
CA GLU A 128 11.01 8.00 -25.13
C GLU A 128 11.31 9.49 -24.93
N THR A 129 12.01 9.81 -23.85
CA THR A 129 12.33 11.19 -23.47
C THR A 129 13.78 11.30 -23.06
N THR A 130 14.32 12.52 -23.12
CA THR A 130 15.62 12.86 -22.53
C THR A 130 15.50 13.48 -21.14
N SER A 131 14.29 13.88 -20.75
CA SER A 131 13.99 14.42 -19.43
C SER A 131 13.84 13.30 -18.39
N PRO A 132 14.41 13.44 -17.19
CA PRO A 132 14.16 12.50 -16.09
C PRO A 132 12.71 12.57 -15.57
N THR A 133 12.05 13.71 -15.73
CA THR A 133 10.66 13.92 -15.30
C THR A 133 9.72 13.84 -16.49
N ILE A 134 8.65 13.07 -16.34
CA ILE A 134 7.65 12.76 -17.34
C ILE A 134 6.29 13.21 -16.83
N THR A 135 5.62 14.08 -17.57
CA THR A 135 4.22 14.43 -17.30
C THR A 135 3.32 13.26 -17.68
N LEU A 136 2.49 12.84 -16.74
CA LEU A 136 1.59 11.70 -16.89
C LEU A 136 0.24 12.13 -17.47
N GLY A 137 -0.31 11.29 -18.35
CA GLY A 137 -1.59 11.50 -19.01
C GLY A 137 -2.78 10.90 -18.27
N GLU A 138 -3.96 11.01 -18.89
CA GLU A 138 -5.24 10.50 -18.37
C GLU A 138 -5.24 8.99 -18.12
N GLU A 139 -4.41 8.22 -18.85
CA GLU A 139 -4.29 6.77 -18.71
C GLU A 139 -3.71 6.31 -17.37
N TYR A 140 -3.12 7.22 -16.59
CA TYR A 140 -2.56 6.96 -15.26
C TYR A 140 -3.48 7.43 -14.11
N LYS A 141 -4.68 7.91 -14.42
CA LYS A 141 -5.65 8.32 -13.40
C LYS A 141 -6.14 7.15 -12.56
N ALA A 142 -6.64 7.50 -11.39
CA ALA A 142 -7.30 6.59 -10.47
C ALA A 142 -8.35 5.72 -11.18
N SER A 143 -8.21 4.41 -11.06
CA SER A 143 -9.17 3.45 -11.62
C SER A 143 -9.08 2.08 -10.95
N GLU A 144 -10.09 1.25 -11.18
CA GLU A 144 -10.19 -0.10 -10.63
C GLU A 144 -9.03 -1.01 -11.08
N TYR A 145 -8.47 -1.81 -10.16
CA TYR A 145 -7.29 -2.67 -10.39
C TYR A 145 -7.52 -3.73 -11.49
N ASP A 146 -8.66 -4.44 -11.44
CA ASP A 146 -8.92 -5.62 -12.29
C ASP A 146 -9.66 -5.30 -13.60
N ALA A 147 -9.84 -4.03 -13.94
CA ALA A 147 -10.51 -3.66 -15.18
C ALA A 147 -9.57 -3.81 -16.38
N GLU A 148 -9.98 -4.59 -17.40
CA GLU A 148 -9.22 -4.89 -18.64
C GLU A 148 -8.65 -3.65 -19.36
N ALA A 149 -9.18 -2.45 -19.08
CA ALA A 149 -8.73 -1.18 -19.65
C ALA A 149 -7.57 -0.51 -18.89
N ASN A 150 -7.16 -1.04 -17.74
CA ASN A 150 -6.33 -0.32 -16.76
C ASN A 150 -4.89 -0.82 -16.63
N GLU A 151 -4.38 -1.67 -17.53
CA GLU A 151 -2.98 -2.18 -17.49
C GLU A 151 -1.89 -1.09 -17.44
N LYS A 152 -2.24 0.19 -17.71
CA LYS A 152 -1.31 1.32 -17.74
C LYS A 152 -1.22 2.11 -16.45
N ASN A 153 -2.24 2.05 -15.59
CA ASN A 153 -2.32 2.94 -14.43
C ASN A 153 -1.37 2.53 -13.30
N ASP A 154 -0.90 1.27 -13.29
CA ASP A 154 0.09 0.75 -12.37
C ASP A 154 1.52 0.98 -12.90
N ILE A 155 2.21 1.94 -12.30
CA ILE A 155 3.60 2.24 -12.66
C ILE A 155 4.52 1.34 -11.84
N VAL A 156 5.41 0.61 -12.51
CA VAL A 156 6.46 -0.20 -11.86
C VAL A 156 7.85 0.33 -12.21
N TRP A 157 8.79 0.29 -11.27
CA TRP A 157 10.15 0.83 -11.47
C TRP A 157 11.22 0.12 -10.65
N ASP A 158 12.43 0.06 -11.20
CA ASP A 158 13.67 -0.30 -10.49
C ASP A 158 14.91 0.41 -11.09
N VAL A 159 15.99 0.39 -10.32
CA VAL A 159 17.31 0.91 -10.69
C VAL A 159 18.40 -0.13 -10.42
N VAL A 160 19.29 -0.31 -11.40
CA VAL A 160 20.51 -1.11 -11.23
C VAL A 160 21.72 -0.21 -11.44
N GLU A 161 22.45 0.02 -10.36
CA GLU A 161 23.63 0.88 -10.35
C GLU A 161 24.92 0.12 -10.57
N ASN A 162 25.96 0.83 -11.01
CA ASN A 162 27.33 0.31 -11.11
C ASN A 162 27.48 -0.97 -11.96
N VAL A 163 26.63 -1.14 -12.98
CA VAL A 163 26.67 -2.30 -13.87
C VAL A 163 27.98 -2.26 -14.68
N PRO A 164 28.84 -3.28 -14.57
CA PRO A 164 30.11 -3.31 -15.31
C PRO A 164 29.92 -3.35 -16.83
N TYR A 165 30.86 -2.72 -17.55
CA TYR A 165 30.96 -2.87 -19.01
C TYR A 165 31.04 -4.36 -19.39
N ASN A 166 30.33 -4.74 -20.45
CA ASN A 166 30.19 -6.13 -20.92
C ASN A 166 29.48 -7.10 -19.96
N THR A 167 28.63 -6.60 -19.06
CA THR A 167 27.65 -7.48 -18.39
C THR A 167 26.69 -8.07 -19.43
N GLU A 168 26.55 -9.40 -19.43
CA GLU A 168 25.75 -10.14 -20.42
C GLU A 168 24.24 -9.97 -20.21
N ASN A 169 23.79 -9.96 -18.95
CA ASN A 169 22.39 -9.80 -18.59
C ASN A 169 22.24 -8.84 -17.40
N ILE A 170 21.33 -7.88 -17.50
CA ILE A 170 20.99 -6.95 -16.43
C ILE A 170 19.65 -7.39 -15.84
N SER A 171 19.63 -7.65 -14.53
CA SER A 171 18.44 -8.12 -13.82
C SER A 171 17.82 -7.01 -12.98
N PHE A 172 16.53 -6.75 -13.20
CA PHE A 172 15.72 -5.80 -12.44
C PHE A 172 14.72 -6.50 -11.53
N THR A 173 14.43 -5.87 -10.40
CA THR A 173 13.39 -6.25 -9.45
C THR A 173 12.48 -5.04 -9.25
N LEU A 174 11.49 -4.92 -10.12
CA LEU A 174 10.54 -3.81 -10.18
C LEU A 174 9.64 -3.76 -8.96
N THR A 175 9.27 -2.56 -8.56
CA THR A 175 8.34 -2.31 -7.46
C THR A 175 7.26 -1.34 -7.90
N HIS A 176 6.03 -1.57 -7.45
CA HIS A 176 4.89 -0.70 -7.69
C HIS A 176 5.14 0.70 -7.13
N ARG A 177 4.85 1.73 -7.93
CA ARG A 177 5.05 3.16 -7.64
C ARG A 177 3.76 3.92 -7.44
N MET A 178 2.64 3.26 -7.68
CA MET A 178 1.30 3.73 -7.33
C MET A 178 0.90 3.18 -5.96
N SER A 179 -0.27 3.57 -5.48
CA SER A 179 -0.89 3.02 -4.26
C SER A 179 -2.17 2.28 -4.61
N ARG A 180 -2.60 1.33 -3.78
CA ARG A 180 -3.85 0.58 -3.94
C ARG A 180 -4.75 0.80 -2.74
N VAL A 181 -6.06 0.93 -2.95
CA VAL A 181 -7.06 1.05 -1.87
C VAL A 181 -8.22 0.10 -2.08
N ARG A 182 -8.80 -0.40 -0.98
CA ARG A 182 -10.12 -1.04 -0.95
C ARG A 182 -10.85 -0.72 0.35
N VAL A 183 -12.15 -0.98 0.39
CA VAL A 183 -12.96 -0.83 1.61
C VAL A 183 -13.50 -2.20 2.03
N GLU A 184 -13.37 -2.54 3.31
CA GLU A 184 -14.01 -3.68 3.97
C GLU A 184 -15.24 -3.18 4.74
N ILE A 185 -16.42 -3.74 4.46
CA ILE A 185 -17.68 -3.32 5.06
C ILE A 185 -18.30 -4.49 5.84
N GLY A 186 -18.55 -4.24 7.12
CA GLY A 186 -19.34 -5.11 7.98
C GLY A 186 -20.53 -4.39 8.62
N TYR A 187 -21.29 -5.13 9.43
CA TYR A 187 -22.44 -4.63 10.18
C TYR A 187 -22.23 -4.87 11.67
N GLU A 188 -22.59 -3.89 12.50
CA GLU A 188 -22.53 -4.01 13.96
C GLU A 188 -23.83 -3.53 14.59
N GLY A 189 -24.48 -4.40 15.36
CA GLY A 189 -25.75 -4.10 16.00
C GLY A 189 -26.94 -3.99 15.04
N VAL A 190 -26.76 -4.24 13.74
CA VAL A 190 -27.79 -4.29 12.71
C VAL A 190 -27.69 -5.61 11.97
N GLU A 191 -28.83 -6.21 11.64
CA GLU A 191 -28.85 -7.39 10.77
C GLU A 191 -28.45 -6.96 9.34
N PRO A 192 -27.49 -7.63 8.69
CA PRO A 192 -27.17 -7.35 7.30
C PRO A 192 -28.43 -7.56 6.43
N PRO A 193 -28.70 -6.69 5.45
CA PRO A 193 -29.79 -6.90 4.49
C PRO A 193 -29.62 -8.23 3.77
N ALA A 194 -30.72 -8.82 3.30
CA ALA A 194 -30.68 -10.16 2.72
C ALA A 194 -29.93 -10.22 1.37
N ASP A 195 -30.19 -9.26 0.48
CA ASP A 195 -29.58 -9.16 -0.85
C ASP A 195 -29.25 -7.68 -1.19
N PRO A 196 -28.32 -7.03 -0.46
CA PRO A 196 -28.00 -5.62 -0.67
C PRO A 196 -27.12 -5.41 -1.89
N THR A 197 -27.32 -4.28 -2.56
CA THR A 197 -26.28 -3.67 -3.40
C THR A 197 -25.73 -2.42 -2.74
N TYR A 198 -24.51 -2.04 -3.12
CA TYR A 198 -23.73 -1.00 -2.48
C TYR A 198 -23.23 0.00 -3.50
N THR A 199 -23.33 1.28 -3.15
CA THR A 199 -22.54 2.34 -3.77
C THR A 199 -21.54 2.85 -2.74
N VAL A 200 -20.25 2.72 -3.03
CA VAL A 200 -19.16 3.09 -2.12
C VAL A 200 -18.33 4.18 -2.77
N THR A 201 -18.29 5.36 -2.17
CA THR A 201 -17.55 6.51 -2.69
C THR A 201 -16.55 7.03 -1.67
N LEU A 202 -15.37 7.39 -2.15
CA LEU A 202 -14.31 8.00 -1.37
C LEU A 202 -14.03 9.38 -1.96
N SER A 203 -14.13 10.41 -1.13
CA SER A 203 -14.03 11.81 -1.53
C SER A 203 -12.91 12.54 -0.81
N GLY A 204 -12.40 13.62 -1.42
CA GLY A 204 -11.34 14.43 -0.84
C GLY A 204 -9.94 13.86 -1.07
N ILE A 205 -9.75 13.06 -2.12
CA ILE A 205 -8.47 12.43 -2.47
C ILE A 205 -8.00 12.87 -3.84
N LYS A 206 -6.69 12.94 -4.06
CA LYS A 206 -6.07 13.23 -5.37
C LYS A 206 -6.23 12.01 -6.27
N THR A 207 -6.80 12.20 -7.45
CA THR A 207 -7.12 11.11 -8.38
C THR A 207 -6.22 11.06 -9.60
N THR A 208 -5.42 12.11 -9.83
CA THR A 208 -4.60 12.25 -11.04
C THR A 208 -3.13 12.41 -10.66
N PRO A 209 -2.21 11.59 -11.19
CA PRO A 209 -0.79 11.87 -11.09
C PRO A 209 -0.39 13.00 -12.03
N ALA A 210 0.51 13.88 -11.60
CA ALA A 210 1.09 14.93 -12.44
C ALA A 210 2.34 14.42 -13.16
N ASP A 211 3.30 13.90 -12.41
CA ASP A 211 4.63 13.58 -12.94
C ASP A 211 5.18 12.26 -12.40
N PHE A 212 5.99 11.58 -13.21
CA PHE A 212 6.85 10.47 -12.83
C PHE A 212 8.32 10.85 -13.03
N ASN A 213 9.15 10.67 -12.00
CA ASN A 213 10.59 10.85 -12.09
C ASN A 213 11.28 9.49 -12.28
N ARG A 214 11.79 9.27 -13.48
CA ARG A 214 12.43 8.03 -13.91
C ARG A 214 13.76 7.73 -13.22
N THR A 215 14.42 8.72 -12.62
CA THR A 215 15.68 8.51 -11.89
C THR A 215 15.46 8.14 -10.42
N THR A 216 14.29 8.45 -9.87
CA THR A 216 13.96 8.19 -8.46
C THR A 216 12.81 7.20 -8.27
N GLY A 217 12.07 6.90 -9.34
CA GLY A 217 10.85 6.10 -9.29
C GLY A 217 9.70 6.79 -8.56
N THR A 218 9.74 8.13 -8.42
CA THR A 218 8.74 8.89 -7.65
C THR A 218 7.58 9.29 -8.57
N VAL A 219 6.35 8.99 -8.15
CA VAL A 219 5.13 9.55 -8.73
C VAL A 219 4.68 10.73 -7.87
N THR A 220 4.40 11.87 -8.50
CA THR A 220 3.91 13.08 -7.84
C THR A 220 2.43 13.28 -8.21
N PRO A 221 1.51 13.38 -7.24
CA PRO A 221 0.10 13.64 -7.54
C PRO A 221 -0.10 15.08 -8.02
N ASP A 222 -1.10 15.32 -8.86
CA ASP A 222 -1.54 16.68 -9.20
C ASP A 222 -2.28 17.28 -8.01
N ASP A 223 -1.74 18.37 -7.47
CA ASP A 223 -2.30 19.10 -6.33
C ASP A 223 -3.71 19.66 -6.57
N ASN A 224 -4.14 19.79 -7.83
CA ASN A 224 -5.47 20.28 -8.18
C ASN A 224 -6.47 19.13 -8.48
N SER A 225 -6.06 17.87 -8.32
CA SER A 225 -6.85 16.70 -8.70
C SER A 225 -7.68 16.09 -7.56
N THR A 226 -7.91 16.83 -6.48
CA THR A 226 -8.78 16.40 -5.39
C THR A 226 -10.21 16.21 -5.90
N ASP A 227 -10.71 14.98 -5.85
CA ASP A 227 -12.02 14.61 -6.38
C ASP A 227 -12.65 13.47 -5.55
N THR A 228 -13.76 12.94 -6.06
CA THR A 228 -14.47 11.76 -5.56
C THR A 228 -14.30 10.60 -6.52
N ILE A 229 -13.99 9.42 -6.00
CA ILE A 229 -14.02 8.16 -6.74
C ILE A 229 -15.16 7.29 -6.25
N THR A 230 -15.77 6.53 -7.16
CA THR A 230 -16.72 5.47 -6.82
C THR A 230 -16.03 4.13 -6.89
N LEU A 231 -15.70 3.57 -5.73
CA LEU A 231 -15.03 2.27 -5.60
C LEU A 231 -15.92 1.11 -6.05
N LEU A 232 -17.23 1.27 -5.85
CA LEU A 232 -18.25 0.29 -6.22
C LEU A 232 -19.55 1.05 -6.56
N GLU A 233 -20.12 0.82 -7.74
CA GLU A 233 -21.35 1.46 -8.21
C GLU A 233 -22.48 0.42 -8.24
N GLU A 234 -23.47 0.56 -7.36
CA GLU A 234 -24.64 -0.34 -7.21
C GLU A 234 -24.29 -1.85 -7.33
N GLY A 235 -23.17 -2.25 -6.73
CA GLY A 235 -22.59 -3.59 -6.87
C GLY A 235 -22.72 -4.44 -5.60
N VAL A 236 -22.22 -5.67 -5.67
CA VAL A 236 -22.14 -6.57 -4.51
C VAL A 236 -20.72 -6.58 -3.96
N LEU A 237 -20.58 -6.70 -2.64
CA LEU A 237 -19.30 -6.94 -1.99
C LEU A 237 -18.83 -8.38 -2.24
N THR A 238 -17.54 -8.65 -2.05
CA THR A 238 -17.04 -10.02 -1.99
C THR A 238 -17.63 -10.77 -0.79
N ASP A 239 -17.46 -12.09 -0.74
CA ASP A 239 -17.88 -12.92 0.41
C ASP A 239 -17.22 -12.49 1.74
N GLU A 240 -16.10 -11.79 1.65
CA GLU A 240 -15.34 -11.23 2.78
C GLU A 240 -15.72 -9.78 3.10
N GLY A 241 -16.67 -9.18 2.36
CA GLY A 241 -17.14 -7.82 2.58
C GLY A 241 -16.31 -6.72 1.91
N TYR A 242 -15.47 -7.05 0.93
CA TYR A 242 -14.62 -6.06 0.25
C TYR A 242 -15.29 -5.45 -0.98
N THR A 243 -14.97 -4.18 -1.24
CA THR A 243 -15.10 -3.57 -2.58
C THR A 243 -14.02 -4.09 -3.52
N PRO A 244 -14.17 -3.92 -4.84
CA PRO A 244 -13.04 -3.92 -5.75
C PRO A 244 -11.95 -2.95 -5.28
N SER A 245 -10.70 -3.26 -5.63
CA SER A 245 -9.58 -2.37 -5.33
C SER A 245 -9.38 -1.33 -6.42
N TRP A 246 -8.85 -0.18 -6.05
CA TRP A 246 -8.51 0.90 -6.96
C TRP A 246 -7.03 1.25 -6.84
N ILE A 247 -6.40 1.58 -7.96
CA ILE A 247 -5.05 2.16 -8.02
C ILE A 247 -5.18 3.68 -7.98
N LEU A 248 -4.36 4.34 -7.16
CA LEU A 248 -4.34 5.79 -6.97
C LEU A 248 -2.90 6.31 -6.97
N PRO A 249 -2.66 7.59 -7.31
CA PRO A 249 -1.34 8.19 -7.10
C PRO A 249 -1.00 8.25 -5.59
N PRO A 250 0.27 8.00 -5.21
CA PRO A 250 0.67 8.04 -3.82
C PRO A 250 0.54 9.47 -3.27
N GLN A 251 0.02 9.60 -2.06
CA GLN A 251 -0.29 10.90 -1.45
C GLN A 251 -0.50 10.79 0.05
N GLN A 252 -0.14 11.86 0.75
CA GLN A 252 -0.70 12.11 2.07
C GLN A 252 -2.18 12.42 1.93
N VAL A 253 -2.98 11.89 2.85
CA VAL A 253 -4.40 12.15 2.88
C VAL A 253 -4.63 13.59 3.35
N ALA A 254 -5.44 14.35 2.59
CA ALA A 254 -5.76 15.74 2.91
C ALA A 254 -6.63 15.84 4.17
N ASP A 255 -6.88 17.05 4.66
CA ASP A 255 -7.74 17.25 5.83
C ASP A 255 -9.19 16.81 5.53
N ASN A 256 -9.69 15.83 6.27
CA ASN A 256 -11.08 15.34 6.27
C ASN A 256 -11.60 14.68 4.97
N PRO A 257 -10.93 13.66 4.39
CA PRO A 257 -11.57 12.83 3.36
C PRO A 257 -12.83 12.15 3.91
N GLU A 258 -13.85 11.97 3.08
CA GLU A 258 -15.11 11.34 3.51
C GLU A 258 -15.35 10.05 2.75
N LEU A 259 -15.68 8.99 3.48
CA LEU A 259 -16.23 7.74 2.96
C LEU A 259 -17.76 7.80 3.04
N ILE A 260 -18.42 7.46 1.94
CA ILE A 260 -19.87 7.35 1.87
C ILE A 260 -20.22 5.94 1.39
N VAL A 261 -21.06 5.25 2.15
CA VAL A 261 -21.60 3.94 1.80
C VAL A 261 -23.11 4.06 1.68
N VAL A 262 -23.64 3.76 0.49
CA VAL A 262 -25.08 3.69 0.24
C VAL A 262 -25.45 2.22 0.09
N VAL A 263 -26.33 1.74 0.96
CA VAL A 263 -26.88 0.38 0.93
C VAL A 263 -28.27 0.43 0.31
N HIS A 264 -28.49 -0.37 -0.72
CA HIS A 264 -29.76 -0.49 -1.43
C HIS A 264 -30.38 -1.87 -1.14
N GLU A 265 -31.63 -1.88 -0.67
CA GLU A 265 -32.41 -3.10 -0.44
C GLU A 265 -33.80 -2.92 -1.05
N GLY A 266 -34.03 -3.54 -2.21
CA GLY A 266 -35.28 -3.35 -2.96
C GLY A 266 -35.51 -1.88 -3.33
N ASN A 267 -36.49 -1.24 -2.69
CA ASN A 267 -36.80 0.20 -2.89
C ASN A 267 -36.29 1.08 -1.75
N GLU A 268 -35.65 0.51 -0.74
CA GLU A 268 -35.12 1.25 0.40
C GLU A 268 -33.64 1.57 0.17
N THR A 269 -33.22 2.73 0.66
CA THR A 269 -31.84 3.19 0.54
C THR A 269 -31.41 3.81 1.84
N THR A 270 -30.26 3.37 2.32
CA THR A 270 -29.65 3.82 3.57
C THR A 270 -28.26 4.33 3.28
N THR A 271 -27.99 5.59 3.62
CA THR A 271 -26.69 6.22 3.43
C THR A 271 -25.97 6.33 4.78
N TYR A 272 -24.73 5.86 4.81
CA TYR A 272 -23.77 6.00 5.89
C TYR A 272 -22.63 6.91 5.42
N LYS A 273 -22.13 7.75 6.33
CA LYS A 273 -21.04 8.68 6.07
C LYS A 273 -20.08 8.73 7.25
N GLY A 274 -18.81 9.02 6.96
CA GLY A 274 -17.83 9.34 7.98
C GLY A 274 -16.52 9.82 7.40
N VAL A 275 -15.80 10.62 8.19
CA VAL A 275 -14.44 11.10 7.86
C VAL A 275 -13.45 9.98 8.14
N LEU A 276 -12.49 9.72 7.22
CA LEU A 276 -11.50 8.66 7.43
C LEU A 276 -10.67 8.94 8.69
N PRO A 277 -10.14 7.90 9.35
CA PRO A 277 -9.24 8.08 10.49
C PRO A 277 -7.93 8.76 10.07
N ASP A 278 -7.30 9.47 10.99
CA ASP A 278 -5.99 10.13 10.74
C ASP A 278 -4.82 9.14 10.68
N TRP A 279 -5.05 7.87 11.06
CA TRP A 279 -4.00 6.87 11.26
C TRP A 279 -4.31 5.55 10.55
N MET A 280 -3.23 4.87 10.17
CA MET A 280 -3.24 3.48 9.70
C MET A 280 -2.21 2.65 10.46
N PHE A 281 -2.42 1.34 10.43
CA PHE A 281 -1.57 0.37 11.12
C PHE A 281 -0.84 -0.50 10.10
N PRO A 282 0.50 -0.56 10.17
CA PRO A 282 1.26 -1.50 9.37
C PRO A 282 0.91 -2.94 9.77
N ASN A 283 0.68 -3.79 8.78
CA ASN A 283 0.47 -5.23 8.97
C ASN A 283 1.57 -6.01 8.23
N SER A 284 2.04 -7.10 8.84
CA SER A 284 3.07 -7.97 8.27
C SER A 284 2.66 -8.61 6.95
N GLY A 285 1.36 -8.70 6.65
CA GLY A 285 0.86 -9.38 5.46
C GLY A 285 1.21 -10.88 5.43
N ASP A 286 1.55 -11.48 6.58
CA ASP A 286 1.85 -12.90 6.72
C ASP A 286 0.60 -13.75 6.99
N GLY A 287 -0.58 -13.18 6.71
CA GLY A 287 -1.88 -13.80 6.99
C GLY A 287 -2.21 -13.92 8.48
N LYS A 288 -1.39 -13.31 9.36
CA LYS A 288 -1.73 -13.15 10.77
C LYS A 288 -2.30 -11.75 10.94
N ASN A 289 -3.49 -11.65 11.54
CA ASN A 289 -4.14 -10.38 11.91
C ASN A 289 -3.37 -9.68 13.05
N GLU A 290 -2.09 -9.40 12.87
CA GLU A 290 -1.21 -8.80 13.87
C GLU A 290 -0.65 -7.49 13.32
N PHE A 291 -0.98 -6.38 13.99
CA PHE A 291 -0.35 -5.10 13.70
C PHE A 291 1.13 -5.17 14.06
N VAL A 292 1.97 -4.71 13.15
CA VAL A 292 3.42 -4.72 13.31
C VAL A 292 3.91 -3.29 13.45
N GLY A 293 4.03 -2.83 14.69
CA GLY A 293 4.57 -1.52 15.01
C GLY A 293 3.53 -0.54 15.54
N GLU A 294 3.95 0.72 15.63
CA GLU A 294 3.14 1.85 16.08
C GLU A 294 2.23 2.36 14.94
N PRO A 295 1.09 3.00 15.25
CA PRO A 295 0.27 3.68 14.26
C PRO A 295 1.07 4.75 13.52
N VAL A 296 0.78 4.92 12.22
CA VAL A 296 1.38 5.94 11.35
C VAL A 296 0.29 6.79 10.71
N ASN A 297 0.62 8.00 10.26
CA ASN A 297 -0.34 8.87 9.58
C ASN A 297 -0.97 8.13 8.39
N LEU A 298 -2.27 8.34 8.18
CA LEU A 298 -2.97 7.80 7.03
C LEU A 298 -2.36 8.37 5.74
N GLU A 299 -1.89 7.46 4.88
CA GLU A 299 -1.24 7.78 3.62
C GLU A 299 -1.61 6.71 2.58
N PHE A 300 -1.75 7.12 1.33
CA PHE A 300 -1.72 6.19 0.21
C PHE A 300 -0.27 5.98 -0.21
N GLU A 301 0.36 4.96 0.38
CA GLU A 301 1.78 4.66 0.18
C GLU A 301 2.05 3.96 -1.15
N ALA A 302 3.16 4.32 -1.80
CA ALA A 302 3.61 3.65 -3.01
C ALA A 302 3.96 2.17 -2.74
N GLY A 303 3.43 1.27 -3.57
CA GLY A 303 3.62 -0.17 -3.47
C GLY A 303 2.89 -0.84 -2.31
N LYS A 304 1.88 -0.15 -1.75
CA LYS A 304 1.06 -0.65 -0.64
C LYS A 304 -0.42 -0.73 -0.99
N LEU A 305 -1.09 -1.66 -0.33
CA LEU A 305 -2.54 -1.75 -0.25
C LEU A 305 -3.01 -1.16 1.08
N LEU A 306 -3.82 -0.10 1.00
CA LEU A 306 -4.57 0.43 2.14
C LEU A 306 -5.97 -0.18 2.15
N THR A 307 -6.29 -0.92 3.22
CA THR A 307 -7.65 -1.40 3.47
C THR A 307 -8.31 -0.50 4.51
N ILE A 308 -9.31 0.27 4.07
CA ILE A 308 -10.19 1.04 4.95
C ILE A 308 -11.26 0.10 5.47
N ARG A 309 -11.40 -0.01 6.78
CA ARG A 309 -12.27 -1.01 7.40
C ARG A 309 -13.40 -0.32 8.13
N VAL A 310 -14.63 -0.77 7.94
CA VAL A 310 -15.81 -0.10 8.50
C VAL A 310 -16.90 -1.05 8.98
N LEU A 311 -17.64 -0.60 9.98
CA LEU A 311 -18.87 -1.20 10.47
C LEU A 311 -20.02 -0.20 10.30
N LEU A 312 -21.11 -0.64 9.66
CA LEU A 312 -22.35 0.12 9.53
C LEU A 312 -23.22 -0.12 10.78
N VAL A 313 -23.70 0.94 11.42
CA VAL A 313 -24.40 0.89 12.72
C VAL A 313 -25.77 1.57 12.71
N GLU A 314 -26.72 1.07 13.53
CA GLU A 314 -28.12 1.58 13.58
C GLU A 314 -28.25 2.94 14.27
N GLU A 315 -27.57 3.12 15.42
CA GLU A 315 -27.82 4.24 16.33
C GLU A 315 -26.54 4.79 16.99
N VAL A 316 -25.89 5.75 16.29
CA VAL A 316 -25.44 6.99 16.92
C VAL A 316 -25.86 8.13 15.99
N GLY A 317 -26.80 8.96 16.43
CA GLY A 317 -27.08 10.27 15.85
C GLY A 317 -27.79 10.37 14.48
N LYS A 318 -27.49 9.55 13.45
CA LYS A 318 -28.11 9.68 12.09
C LYS A 318 -27.90 8.56 11.04
N ARG A 319 -27.11 7.48 11.30
CA ARG A 319 -26.52 6.48 10.35
C ARG A 319 -25.07 6.83 10.01
N GLU A 320 -24.19 6.53 10.94
CA GLU A 320 -22.76 6.86 10.90
C GLU A 320 -21.91 5.62 10.56
N ILE A 321 -20.71 5.85 10.05
CA ILE A 321 -19.70 4.82 9.83
C ILE A 321 -18.86 4.68 11.10
N LEU A 322 -18.78 3.49 11.68
CA LEU A 322 -17.75 3.16 12.66
C LEU A 322 -16.52 2.68 11.88
N PHE A 323 -15.49 3.53 11.80
CA PHE A 323 -14.22 3.08 11.23
C PHE A 323 -13.61 2.01 12.12
N LEU A 324 -12.76 1.18 11.54
CA LEU A 324 -11.83 0.31 12.24
C LEU A 324 -10.42 0.78 11.89
N PRO A 325 -9.37 0.33 12.61
CA PRO A 325 -8.00 0.64 12.22
C PRO A 325 -7.79 0.34 10.74
N ALA A 326 -7.47 1.37 9.97
CA ALA A 326 -7.08 1.19 8.57
C ALA A 326 -5.77 0.41 8.54
N VAL A 327 -5.64 -0.50 7.59
CA VAL A 327 -4.51 -1.45 7.54
C VAL A 327 -3.72 -1.21 6.27
N VAL A 328 -2.41 -1.08 6.40
CA VAL A 328 -1.50 -0.94 5.26
C VAL A 328 -0.61 -2.18 5.14
N GLU A 329 -0.63 -2.80 3.96
CA GLU A 329 0.07 -4.04 3.62
C GLU A 329 0.81 -3.89 2.29
N ASN A 330 1.68 -4.84 1.95
CA ASN A 330 2.30 -4.87 0.62
C ASN A 330 1.23 -5.08 -0.48
N TRP A 331 1.48 -4.53 -1.66
CA TRP A 331 0.55 -4.49 -2.81
C TRP A 331 -0.22 -5.79 -3.12
N GLU A 332 0.47 -6.94 -3.12
CA GLU A 332 -0.11 -8.26 -3.43
C GLU A 332 -0.38 -9.13 -2.19
N ASN A 333 -0.06 -8.65 -0.98
CA ASN A 333 -0.44 -9.34 0.24
C ASN A 333 -1.94 -9.11 0.50
N ILE A 334 -2.77 -9.87 -0.20
CA ILE A 334 -4.20 -10.00 0.11
C ILE A 334 -4.31 -11.06 1.21
N GLY A 335 -3.86 -10.70 2.41
CA GLY A 335 -4.13 -11.52 3.59
C GLY A 335 -5.64 -11.57 3.81
N GLU A 336 -6.16 -12.75 4.19
CA GLU A 336 -7.46 -12.81 4.86
C GLU A 336 -7.32 -12.00 6.16
N LEU A 337 -7.77 -10.75 6.16
CA LEU A 337 -8.00 -10.03 7.41
C LEU A 337 -9.18 -10.74 8.06
N GLY A 338 -8.90 -11.77 8.87
CA GLY A 338 -9.94 -12.60 9.49
C GLY A 338 -11.00 -11.75 10.20
N GLN A 339 -12.22 -12.28 10.27
CA GLN A 339 -13.47 -11.65 10.75
C GLN A 339 -13.30 -10.28 11.41
N ILE A 340 -13.95 -9.27 10.84
CA ILE A 340 -14.14 -7.93 11.38
C ILE A 340 -14.51 -8.00 12.86
N ILE A 341 -13.54 -7.78 13.75
CA ILE A 341 -13.78 -7.58 15.17
C ILE A 341 -13.57 -6.09 15.42
N SER A 342 -14.61 -5.41 15.89
CA SER A 342 -14.52 -4.03 16.38
C SER A 342 -13.32 -3.90 17.32
N ARG A 343 -12.27 -3.19 16.87
CA ARG A 343 -11.08 -2.83 17.65
C ARG A 343 -10.50 -1.51 17.15
N GLN A 344 -11.28 -0.44 17.08
CA GLN A 344 -10.66 0.87 17.24
C GLN A 344 -10.23 0.99 18.70
N LEU A 345 -8.93 1.03 18.93
CA LEU A 345 -8.36 1.10 20.26
C LEU A 345 -7.89 2.54 20.50
N GLY A 346 -8.43 3.11 21.57
CA GLY A 346 -7.80 4.12 22.41
C GLY A 346 -8.12 5.58 22.13
N ILE A 347 -7.79 6.41 23.12
CA ILE A 347 -7.96 7.87 23.18
C ILE A 347 -6.70 8.53 22.62
N TYR A 348 -6.84 9.49 21.71
CA TYR A 348 -5.71 10.16 21.05
C TYR A 348 -5.60 11.65 21.37
N ASP A 349 -6.68 12.31 21.76
CA ASP A 349 -6.65 13.71 22.18
C ASP A 349 -7.58 14.00 23.37
N ALA A 350 -7.67 15.28 23.75
CA ALA A 350 -8.50 15.71 24.87
C ALA A 350 -10.01 15.63 24.57
N ASP A 351 -10.41 15.76 23.30
CA ASP A 351 -11.81 15.69 22.90
C ASP A 351 -12.29 14.22 22.93
N ASP A 352 -11.46 13.29 22.43
CA ASP A 352 -11.63 11.84 22.59
C ASP A 352 -11.74 11.47 24.07
N TRP A 353 -10.88 12.05 24.92
CA TRP A 353 -10.91 11.79 26.36
C TRP A 353 -12.26 12.17 26.96
N GLU A 354 -12.73 13.39 26.71
CA GLU A 354 -14.02 13.85 27.21
C GLU A 354 -15.17 12.98 26.67
N GLU A 355 -15.18 12.68 25.36
CA GLU A 355 -16.21 11.85 24.72
C GLU A 355 -16.28 10.46 25.36
N VAL A 356 -15.14 9.81 25.56
CA VAL A 356 -15.06 8.46 26.13
C VAL A 356 -15.44 8.44 27.60
N VAL A 357 -14.95 9.40 28.38
CA VAL A 357 -15.28 9.51 29.80
C VAL A 357 -16.78 9.74 29.99
N ASP A 358 -17.38 10.64 29.22
CA ASP A 358 -18.81 10.91 29.28
C ASP A 358 -19.64 9.70 28.85
N ALA A 359 -19.27 9.04 27.76
CA ALA A 359 -19.93 7.82 27.31
C ALA A 359 -19.88 6.72 28.38
N TYR A 360 -18.71 6.50 28.99
CA TYR A 360 -18.51 5.53 30.04
C TYR A 360 -19.34 5.84 31.28
N ASN A 361 -19.28 7.10 31.74
CA ASN A 361 -19.92 7.54 32.96
C ASN A 361 -21.45 7.56 32.84
N LYS A 362 -21.98 7.81 31.64
CA LYS A 362 -23.40 7.82 31.35
C LYS A 362 -23.97 6.42 31.16
N ASN A 363 -23.28 5.55 30.44
CA ASN A 363 -23.73 4.18 30.17
C ASN A 363 -22.54 3.25 29.85
N SER A 364 -22.03 2.53 30.85
CA SER A 364 -20.92 1.59 30.67
C SER A 364 -21.32 0.22 30.11
N SER A 365 -22.54 0.07 29.56
CA SER A 365 -23.01 -1.18 28.94
C SER A 365 -22.10 -1.61 27.79
N GLU A 366 -21.98 -2.92 27.58
CA GLU A 366 -21.26 -3.51 26.43
C GLU A 366 -21.81 -3.07 25.07
N SER A 367 -23.05 -2.61 25.04
CA SER A 367 -23.73 -2.11 23.84
C SER A 367 -23.47 -0.63 23.53
N ASN A 368 -22.71 0.09 24.37
CA ASN A 368 -22.44 1.51 24.13
C ASN A 368 -21.54 1.70 22.89
N ALA A 369 -22.10 2.27 21.83
CA ALA A 369 -21.43 2.45 20.55
C ALA A 369 -20.21 3.37 20.60
N THR A 370 -20.27 4.47 21.36
CA THR A 370 -19.10 5.34 21.59
C THR A 370 -17.98 4.55 22.25
N LEU A 371 -18.27 3.74 23.27
CA LEU A 371 -17.22 2.91 23.90
C LEU A 371 -16.67 1.84 22.97
N LYS A 372 -17.49 1.27 22.08
CA LYS A 372 -17.03 0.35 21.02
C LYS A 372 -16.09 1.02 19.99
N ARG A 373 -16.13 2.35 19.87
CA ARG A 373 -15.19 3.16 19.06
C ARG A 373 -13.82 3.29 19.71
N PHE A 374 -13.72 3.21 21.03
CA PHE A 374 -12.48 3.54 21.74
C PHE A 374 -11.90 2.37 22.54
N GLY A 375 -12.63 1.28 22.71
CA GLY A 375 -12.21 0.16 23.53
C GLY A 375 -12.88 -1.16 23.21
N THR A 376 -12.51 -2.16 24.00
CA THR A 376 -13.03 -3.52 23.88
C THR A 376 -13.74 -3.93 25.16
N TYR A 377 -14.91 -4.56 25.04
CA TYR A 377 -15.61 -5.12 26.18
C TYR A 377 -15.39 -6.63 26.27
N SER A 378 -14.87 -7.09 27.41
CA SER A 378 -14.68 -8.52 27.66
C SER A 378 -14.73 -8.81 29.16
N GLY A 379 -15.38 -9.92 29.54
CA GLY A 379 -15.43 -10.37 30.93
C GLY A 379 -16.03 -9.35 31.90
N GLY A 380 -17.02 -8.57 31.45
CA GLY A 380 -17.67 -7.54 32.28
C GLY A 380 -16.88 -6.23 32.39
N LYS A 381 -15.83 -6.04 31.59
CA LYS A 381 -14.96 -4.86 31.66
C LYS A 381 -14.68 -4.27 30.29
N TRP A 382 -14.68 -2.94 30.24
CA TRP A 382 -14.10 -2.20 29.13
C TRP A 382 -12.58 -2.18 29.26
N THR A 383 -11.86 -2.30 28.15
CA THR A 383 -10.43 -2.05 28.04
C THR A 383 -10.21 -0.96 27.02
N ILE A 384 -9.67 0.18 27.46
CA ILE A 384 -9.47 1.39 26.65
C ILE A 384 -8.00 1.75 26.74
N TYR A 385 -7.40 2.06 25.60
CA TYR A 385 -5.99 2.45 25.51
C TYR A 385 -5.90 3.98 25.39
N VAL A 386 -4.73 4.56 25.64
CA VAL A 386 -4.41 5.94 25.33
C VAL A 386 -3.14 5.90 24.51
N PHE A 387 -3.10 6.66 23.42
CA PHE A 387 -2.03 6.61 22.44
C PHE A 387 -1.32 7.94 22.22
N ASP A 388 -1.65 8.98 23.00
CA ASP A 388 -0.91 10.23 23.00
C ASP A 388 -0.89 10.91 24.37
N TYR A 389 -0.09 11.97 24.48
CA TYR A 389 -0.10 12.92 25.59
C TYR A 389 -1.39 13.74 25.57
N ILE A 390 -2.26 13.51 26.54
CA ILE A 390 -3.57 14.15 26.60
C ILE A 390 -3.52 15.32 27.59
N GLY A 391 -3.56 16.54 27.07
CA GLY A 391 -3.63 17.76 27.87
C GLY A 391 -2.41 18.03 28.76
N ASP A 392 -2.35 19.26 29.27
CA ASP A 392 -1.33 19.68 30.23
C ASP A 392 -1.65 19.17 31.64
N ALA A 393 -0.67 19.21 32.54
CA ALA A 393 -0.87 18.89 33.95
C ALA A 393 -1.95 19.77 34.58
N ASP A 394 -3.13 19.17 34.81
CA ASP A 394 -4.33 19.81 35.33
C ASP A 394 -5.06 18.82 36.26
N ASP A 395 -5.75 19.34 37.28
CA ASP A 395 -6.58 18.53 38.19
C ASP A 395 -8.10 18.72 37.94
N THR A 396 -8.47 19.53 36.94
CA THR A 396 -9.86 19.91 36.62
C THR A 396 -10.50 19.15 35.44
N PHE A 397 -9.86 18.07 34.97
CA PHE A 397 -10.36 17.22 33.89
C PHE A 397 -11.46 16.24 34.34
N THR A 398 -12.27 15.78 33.38
CA THR A 398 -13.33 14.79 33.61
C THR A 398 -12.72 13.42 33.89
N ARG A 399 -13.18 12.76 34.96
CA ARG A 399 -12.67 11.47 35.43
C ARG A 399 -13.64 10.33 35.12
N PHE A 400 -13.10 9.13 34.94
CA PHE A 400 -13.92 7.92 34.84
C PHE A 400 -14.56 7.57 36.18
N LYS A 401 -15.83 7.15 36.18
CA LYS A 401 -16.46 6.55 37.36
C LYS A 401 -15.70 5.29 37.76
N ASN A 402 -15.30 5.22 39.02
CA ASN A 402 -14.62 4.05 39.55
C ASN A 402 -15.63 2.96 39.96
N ASN A 403 -15.97 2.08 39.02
CA ASN A 403 -16.87 0.94 39.23
C ASN A 403 -16.16 -0.43 39.08
N ASN A 404 -14.82 -0.43 38.98
CA ASN A 404 -13.97 -1.60 38.69
C ASN A 404 -14.25 -2.31 37.35
N ALA A 405 -15.06 -1.73 36.46
CA ALA A 405 -15.44 -2.27 35.16
C ALA A 405 -14.71 -1.59 33.98
N LEU A 406 -13.62 -0.87 34.25
CA LEU A 406 -12.73 -0.28 33.24
C LEU A 406 -11.28 -0.65 33.51
N ASN A 407 -10.60 -1.11 32.47
CA ASN A 407 -9.16 -1.26 32.38
C ASN A 407 -8.64 -0.14 31.45
N LEU A 408 -8.13 0.94 32.02
CA LEU A 408 -7.50 2.00 31.26
C LEU A 408 -5.99 1.70 31.12
N ASN A 409 -5.46 1.75 29.90
CA ASN A 409 -4.03 1.54 29.63
C ASN A 409 -3.46 2.78 28.95
N LEU A 410 -2.48 3.43 29.57
CA LEU A 410 -1.91 4.67 29.03
C LEU A 410 -0.84 4.47 27.96
N SER A 411 -0.45 3.24 27.65
CA SER A 411 0.56 2.90 26.62
C SER A 411 1.90 3.66 26.72
N GLY A 412 2.27 4.13 27.91
CA GLY A 412 3.49 4.91 28.15
C GLY A 412 3.33 6.43 28.05
N TYR A 413 2.15 6.92 27.67
CA TYR A 413 1.82 8.35 27.61
C TYR A 413 1.35 8.92 28.95
N THR A 414 1.27 10.25 29.03
CA THR A 414 0.69 10.94 30.19
C THR A 414 -0.62 11.64 29.84
N VAL A 415 -1.60 11.52 30.73
CA VAL A 415 -2.91 12.15 30.63
C VAL A 415 -3.06 13.16 31.76
N PHE A 416 -3.15 14.44 31.43
CA PHE A 416 -3.17 15.58 32.37
C PHE A 416 -2.05 15.48 33.42
N GLY A 417 -0.85 15.13 32.97
CA GLY A 417 0.32 14.93 33.83
C GLY A 417 0.29 13.63 34.67
N LYS A 418 -0.70 12.76 34.49
CA LYS A 418 -0.80 11.44 35.12
C LYS A 418 -0.19 10.36 34.23
N THR A 419 0.61 9.50 34.84
CA THR A 419 1.31 8.35 34.24
C THR A 419 0.64 7.05 34.69
N ALA A 420 1.10 5.91 34.17
CA ALA A 420 0.66 4.59 34.64
C ALA A 420 0.86 4.38 36.16
N SER A 421 1.83 5.09 36.78
CA SER A 421 2.10 4.98 38.22
C SER A 421 1.05 5.65 39.12
N ASN A 422 0.26 6.58 38.57
CA ASN A 422 -0.80 7.33 39.26
C ASN A 422 -2.10 7.33 38.45
N ILE A 423 -2.36 6.24 37.73
CA ILE A 423 -3.54 6.08 36.88
C ILE A 423 -4.86 6.19 37.65
N THR A 424 -4.85 5.92 38.96
CA THR A 424 -6.01 6.07 39.84
C THR A 424 -6.54 7.49 39.93
N ASP A 425 -5.69 8.51 39.70
CA ASP A 425 -6.08 9.92 39.70
C ASP A 425 -7.01 10.28 38.53
N LEU A 426 -7.09 9.39 37.52
CA LEU A 426 -7.97 9.51 36.36
C LEU A 426 -9.39 8.97 36.63
N PHE A 427 -9.64 8.48 37.85
CA PHE A 427 -10.92 7.93 38.28
C PHE A 427 -11.50 8.74 39.45
N ASP A 428 -12.82 8.82 39.53
CA ASP A 428 -13.50 9.35 40.71
C ASP A 428 -13.23 8.48 41.95
N GLU A 429 -13.34 9.08 43.14
CA GLU A 429 -13.28 8.31 44.38
C GLU A 429 -14.44 7.30 44.43
N TYR A 430 -14.14 6.07 44.87
CA TYR A 430 -15.12 5.00 44.97
C TYR A 430 -16.22 5.35 45.98
N THR A 431 -17.42 5.70 45.50
CA THR A 431 -18.61 5.82 46.34
C THR A 431 -19.46 4.56 46.18
N SER A 432 -19.38 3.62 47.13
CA SER A 432 -20.37 2.54 47.20
C SER A 432 -21.69 3.11 47.70
N SER A 433 -22.54 3.59 46.81
CA SER A 433 -23.97 3.68 47.11
C SER A 433 -24.63 2.40 46.63
N GLU A 434 -24.58 1.37 47.47
CA GLU A 434 -25.71 0.44 47.53
C GLU A 434 -26.87 1.24 48.12
N ASP A 435 -27.87 1.54 47.32
CA ASP A 435 -29.19 1.86 47.82
C ASP A 435 -29.73 0.60 48.51
N GLU A 436 -29.43 0.45 49.80
CA GLU A 436 -30.28 -0.34 50.70
C GLU A 436 -31.68 0.27 50.61
N GLU A 437 -32.56 -0.37 49.85
CA GLU A 437 -34.00 -0.27 50.07
C GLU A 437 -34.27 -0.67 51.52
N THR A 438 -34.25 0.30 52.45
CA THR A 438 -34.91 0.16 53.74
C THR A 438 -36.40 0.07 53.48
N GLN A 439 -36.88 -1.16 53.26
CA GLN A 439 -38.28 -1.51 53.48
C GLN A 439 -38.66 -1.08 54.89
N THR A 440 -39.46 -0.02 54.98
CA THR A 440 -40.14 0.32 56.23
C THR A 440 -41.30 -0.67 56.38
N PRO A 441 -41.45 -1.38 57.51
CA PRO A 441 -42.60 -2.24 57.74
C PRO A 441 -43.82 -1.37 58.04
N THR A 442 -44.84 -1.44 57.17
CA THR A 442 -46.16 -0.89 57.46
C THR A 442 -46.86 -1.80 58.47
N GLU A 443 -46.66 -1.55 59.76
CA GLU A 443 -47.61 -1.95 60.81
C GLU A 443 -48.80 -0.98 60.80
N GLY A 444 -49.99 -1.56 60.76
CA GLY A 444 -51.24 -0.84 60.52
C GLY A 444 -51.75 -0.03 61.69
N GLN A 445 -52.85 0.68 61.43
CA GLN A 445 -53.87 0.94 62.43
C GLN A 445 -55.26 0.96 61.81
N GLU A 446 -56.11 0.18 62.46
CA GLU A 446 -57.53 -0.04 62.28
C GLU A 446 -58.40 1.23 62.43
N GLU A 447 -59.57 1.15 61.77
CA GLU A 447 -60.90 1.64 62.17
C GLU A 447 -61.12 3.11 62.62
N GLN A 448 -62.08 3.78 61.98
CA GLN A 448 -63.47 3.92 62.49
C GLN A 448 -64.26 4.97 61.68
N SER A 449 -65.35 4.55 61.03
CA SER A 449 -66.74 5.03 61.21
C SER A 449 -67.66 4.54 60.10
#